data_AF-A0A6B0XB38-F1
#
_entry.id   AF-A0A6B0XB38-F1
#
_cell.length_a   1.000
_cell.length_b   1.000
_cell.length_c   1.000
_cell.angle_alpha   90.00
_cell.angle_beta   90.00
_cell.angle_gamma   90.00
#
_symmetry.space_group_name_H-M   'P 1'
#
loop_
_entity.id
_entity.type
_entity.pdbx_description
1 polymer ?
#
loop_
_entity_poly.entity_id
_entity_poly.type
_entity_poly.pdbx_seq_one_letter_code
_entity_poly.pdbx_strand_id
1 'polypeptide(L)'
;MYWVFIIGIVLSLVALLFTFEAIVGEKERGTLKLVMAQSLPRHTLLLGKFLGAMLVLSLVMILGVVVNLLLVLSLSEAHLGAGETVKLVGMVGLAVLYLSIFVSLGLWISVRSSSARASLVSVLLLWTCTSLIWPQTGGVLAARLLQNKGQGETPITYKKDKMVMGSPTSIKMHQLAGTLNRRNLKNPTKVQPLAEAIRADRRAVQQIEDEILADQLNQAEFARNLVRLSPMGCFQYGMEALAGTGLARHKSFIEQVRTYAQSYEQTIIALDRADPESMHLFPVPQAMSKREISVESLPVFREDLSVATLISQARVDVIILCFLAVITYLIAYRAWLRSSVL
;
A
#
# COMPACT_ATOMS: atom_id res chain seq x y z
N MET A 1 10.57 7.00 -2.62
CA MET A 1 11.41 5.91 -2.08
C MET A 1 12.40 6.40 -1.02
N TYR A 2 13.22 7.42 -1.29
CA TYR A 2 14.23 7.91 -0.33
C TYR A 2 13.67 8.46 0.99
N TRP A 3 12.53 9.16 0.98
CA TRP A 3 11.91 9.69 2.21
C TRP A 3 11.46 8.62 3.19
N VAL A 4 10.90 7.51 2.70
CA VAL A 4 10.51 6.37 3.55
C VAL A 4 11.74 5.74 4.20
N PHE A 5 12.86 5.66 3.48
CA PHE A 5 14.13 5.19 4.04
C PHE A 5 14.68 6.16 5.09
N ILE A 6 14.74 7.46 4.78
CA ILE A 6 15.27 8.48 5.70
C ILE A 6 14.44 8.51 6.99
N ILE A 7 13.12 8.61 6.89
CA ILE A 7 12.26 8.66 8.09
C ILE A 7 12.22 7.30 8.78
N GLY A 8 12.03 6.24 8.00
CA GLY A 8 11.84 4.87 8.46
C GLY A 8 13.07 4.27 9.14
N ILE A 9 14.26 4.50 8.61
CA ILE A 9 15.52 3.92 9.11
C ILE A 9 16.33 4.95 9.90
N VAL A 10 16.58 6.14 9.33
CA VAL A 10 17.50 7.11 9.93
C VAL A 10 16.83 7.84 11.10
N LEU A 11 15.67 8.46 10.90
CA LEU A 11 15.01 9.22 11.98
C LEU A 11 14.49 8.30 13.10
N SER A 12 14.06 7.06 12.79
CA SER A 12 13.66 6.09 13.83
C SER A 12 14.83 5.71 14.74
N LEU A 13 16.02 5.52 14.15
CA LEU A 13 17.25 5.26 14.90
C LEU A 13 17.64 6.48 15.74
N VAL A 14 17.60 7.68 15.14
CA VAL A 14 17.87 8.93 15.87
C VAL A 14 16.89 9.12 17.02
N ALA A 15 15.60 8.83 16.83
CA ALA A 15 14.59 8.95 17.88
C ALA A 15 14.92 8.05 19.09
N LEU A 16 15.37 6.83 18.82
CA LEU A 16 15.79 5.88 19.84
C LEU A 16 17.10 6.32 20.52
N LEU A 17 18.10 6.75 19.76
CA LEU A 17 19.36 7.29 20.29
C LEU A 17 19.18 8.61 21.05
N PHE A 18 18.12 9.35 20.79
CA PHE A 18 17.82 10.56 21.55
C PHE A 18 17.17 10.25 22.91
N THR A 19 16.53 9.08 23.03
CA THR A 19 15.69 8.73 24.19
C THR A 19 16.26 7.63 25.09
N PHE A 20 17.25 6.85 24.63
CA PHE A 20 17.78 5.71 25.40
C PHE A 20 18.40 6.11 26.75
N GLU A 21 19.02 7.30 26.83
CA GLU A 21 19.64 7.83 28.05
C GLU A 21 18.74 8.80 28.83
N ALA A 22 17.52 9.07 28.33
CA ALA A 22 16.68 10.14 28.86
C ALA A 22 16.30 9.95 30.35
N ILE A 23 16.22 8.72 30.84
CA ILE A 23 15.86 8.41 32.24
C ILE A 23 17.01 7.71 32.95
N VAL A 24 17.61 6.68 32.34
CA VAL A 24 18.75 5.96 32.94
C VAL A 24 19.97 6.87 33.13
N GLY A 25 20.23 7.81 32.23
CA GLY A 25 21.35 8.75 32.37
C GLY A 25 21.15 9.70 33.54
N GLU A 26 19.92 10.15 33.78
CA GLU A 26 19.60 10.99 34.95
C GLU A 26 19.64 10.21 36.27
N LYS A 27 19.30 8.91 36.22
CA LYS A 27 19.39 7.99 37.35
C LYS A 27 20.85 7.75 37.74
N GLU A 28 21.73 7.49 36.78
CA GLU A 28 23.17 7.32 37.01
C GLU A 28 23.82 8.59 37.57
N ARG A 29 23.42 9.77 37.07
CA ARG A 29 23.93 11.07 37.54
C ARG A 29 23.34 11.53 38.88
N GLY A 30 22.38 10.80 39.45
CA GLY A 30 21.67 11.19 40.68
C GLY A 30 20.70 12.37 40.53
N THR A 31 20.71 13.06 39.39
CA THR A 31 19.84 14.20 39.07
C THR A 31 18.35 13.86 39.13
N LEU A 32 17.96 12.61 38.83
CA LEU A 32 16.57 12.18 38.88
C LEU A 32 15.98 12.28 40.31
N LYS A 33 16.78 11.99 41.34
CA LYS A 33 16.36 12.11 42.75
C LYS A 33 16.15 13.57 43.15
N LEU A 34 17.01 14.47 42.67
CA LEU A 34 16.89 15.92 42.89
C LEU A 34 15.62 16.49 42.25
N VAL A 35 15.30 16.09 41.02
CA VAL A 35 14.09 16.55 40.32
C VAL A 35 12.82 16.03 41.01
N MET A 36 12.85 14.80 41.55
CA MET A 36 11.70 14.20 42.24
C MET A 36 11.55 14.66 43.69
N ALA A 37 12.56 15.31 44.26
CA ALA A 37 12.45 16.01 45.54
C ALA A 37 11.64 17.31 45.40
N GLN A 38 11.56 17.88 44.20
CA GLN A 38 10.59 18.90 43.86
C GLN A 38 9.21 18.26 43.71
N SER A 39 8.13 18.99 44.01
CA SER A 39 6.74 18.52 43.95
C SER A 39 6.21 18.35 42.51
N LEU A 40 6.98 17.68 41.66
CA LEU A 40 6.65 17.39 40.27
C LEU A 40 6.00 16.01 40.14
N PRO A 41 4.79 15.93 39.55
CA PRO A 41 4.14 14.64 39.39
C PRO A 41 4.84 13.80 38.32
N ARG A 42 4.97 12.50 38.59
CA ARG A 42 5.70 11.53 37.74
C ARG A 42 5.21 11.49 36.29
N HIS A 43 3.91 11.70 36.04
CA HIS A 43 3.34 11.70 34.70
C HIS A 43 3.84 12.89 33.86
N THR A 44 4.00 14.07 34.49
CA THR A 44 4.45 15.29 33.80
C THR A 44 5.90 15.15 33.37
N LEU A 45 6.74 14.47 34.17
CA LEU A 45 8.14 14.24 33.82
C LEU A 45 8.28 13.35 32.57
N LEU A 46 7.55 12.23 32.51
CA LEU A 46 7.63 11.34 31.34
C LEU A 46 7.03 11.99 30.09
N LEU A 47 5.88 12.66 30.24
CA LEU A 47 5.21 13.34 29.14
C LEU A 47 6.05 14.50 28.61
N GLY A 48 6.71 15.26 29.49
CA GLY A 48 7.65 16.31 29.09
C GLY A 48 8.83 15.78 28.29
N LYS A 49 9.44 14.67 28.71
CA LYS A 49 10.52 14.01 27.95
C LYS A 49 10.05 13.51 26.58
N PHE A 50 8.87 12.91 26.54
CA PHE A 50 8.25 12.45 25.31
C PHE A 50 7.97 13.61 24.34
N LEU A 51 7.27 14.64 24.79
CA LEU A 51 6.94 15.81 23.97
C LEU A 51 8.19 16.58 23.54
N GLY A 52 9.18 16.72 24.41
CA GLY A 52 10.46 17.36 24.08
C GLY A 52 11.19 16.64 22.95
N ALA A 53 11.30 15.32 23.03
CA ALA A 53 11.87 14.50 21.94
C ALA A 53 11.05 14.61 20.66
N MET A 54 9.72 14.51 20.76
CA MET A 54 8.83 14.63 19.60
C MET A 54 8.92 15.98 18.92
N LEU A 55 9.03 17.08 19.68
CA LEU A 55 9.16 18.43 19.13
C LEU A 55 10.45 18.57 18.32
N VAL A 56 11.59 18.17 18.90
CA VAL A 56 12.89 18.24 18.21
C VAL A 56 12.89 17.42 16.92
N LEU A 57 12.42 16.17 16.98
CA LEU A 57 12.36 15.29 15.81
C LEU A 57 11.40 15.81 14.74
N SER A 58 10.22 16.29 15.15
CA SER A 58 9.23 16.85 14.22
C SER A 58 9.75 18.12 13.54
N LEU A 59 10.47 18.98 14.28
CA LEU A 59 11.07 20.19 13.72
C LEU A 59 12.11 19.85 12.63
N VAL A 60 13.04 18.93 12.94
CA VAL A 60 14.06 18.48 11.97
C VAL A 60 13.41 17.88 10.72
N MET A 61 12.36 17.06 10.91
CA MET A 61 11.63 16.46 9.81
C MET A 61 10.90 17.51 8.95
N ILE A 62 10.18 18.45 9.58
CA ILE A 62 9.45 19.51 8.88
C ILE A 62 10.42 20.38 8.09
N LEU A 63 11.57 20.74 8.67
CA LEU A 63 12.61 21.49 7.94
C LEU A 63 13.07 20.73 6.70
N GLY A 64 13.32 19.43 6.80
CA GLY A 64 13.68 18.59 5.65
C GLY A 64 12.59 18.57 4.57
N VAL A 65 11.31 18.44 4.97
CA VAL A 65 10.17 18.45 4.04
C VAL A 65 10.02 19.80 3.36
N VAL A 66 10.13 20.91 4.09
CA VAL A 66 10.02 22.27 3.53
C VAL A 66 11.14 22.55 2.53
N VAL A 67 12.39 22.21 2.87
CA VAL A 67 13.52 22.36 1.93
C VAL A 67 13.28 21.57 0.65
N ASN A 68 12.83 20.32 0.76
CA ASN A 68 12.51 19.51 -0.40
C ASN A 68 11.33 20.06 -1.22
N LEU A 69 10.30 20.57 -0.55
CA LEU A 69 9.17 21.20 -1.21
C LEU A 69 9.61 22.44 -2.00
N LEU A 70 10.45 23.29 -1.41
CA LEU A 70 11.01 24.46 -2.09
C LEU A 70 11.87 24.08 -3.30
N LEU A 71 12.68 23.02 -3.19
CA LEU A 71 13.45 22.51 -4.32
C LEU A 71 12.55 22.03 -5.46
N VAL A 72 11.50 21.27 -5.16
CA VAL A 72 10.55 20.76 -6.17
C VAL A 72 9.83 21.93 -6.84
N LEU A 73 9.35 22.91 -6.08
CA LEU A 73 8.69 24.11 -6.61
C LEU A 73 9.63 24.98 -7.46
N SER A 74 10.92 24.99 -7.17
CA SER A 74 11.90 25.78 -7.91
C SER A 74 12.33 25.11 -9.22
N LEU A 75 12.35 23.77 -9.25
CA LEU A 75 12.83 22.97 -10.37
C LEU A 75 11.72 22.50 -11.32
N SER A 76 10.46 22.54 -10.88
CA SER A 76 9.30 22.07 -11.64
C SER A 76 8.25 23.17 -11.74
N GLU A 77 7.58 23.31 -12.89
CA GLU A 77 6.37 24.14 -13.03
C GLU A 77 5.14 23.51 -12.33
N ALA A 78 5.38 22.79 -11.24
CA ALA A 78 4.34 22.12 -10.46
C ALA A 78 3.60 23.15 -9.61
N HIS A 79 2.27 23.19 -9.78
CA HIS A 79 1.40 24.00 -8.94
C HIS A 79 0.85 23.13 -7.82
N LEU A 80 1.11 23.51 -6.57
CA LEU A 80 0.54 22.82 -5.40
C LEU A 80 -0.96 23.05 -5.34
N GLY A 81 -1.73 22.09 -5.86
CA GLY A 81 -3.18 22.06 -5.67
C GLY A 81 -3.54 21.73 -4.22
N ALA A 82 -4.73 22.15 -3.77
CA ALA A 82 -5.24 21.85 -2.42
C ALA A 82 -5.20 20.35 -2.09
N GLY A 83 -5.43 19.49 -3.09
CA GLY A 83 -5.37 18.04 -2.92
C GLY A 83 -3.95 17.51 -2.61
N GLU A 84 -2.92 18.12 -3.19
CA GLU A 84 -1.52 17.73 -2.93
C GLU A 84 -1.07 18.16 -1.54
N THR A 85 -1.51 19.33 -1.09
CA THR A 85 -1.27 19.79 0.29
C THR A 85 -1.85 18.83 1.32
N VAL A 86 -3.09 18.36 1.13
CA VAL A 86 -3.71 17.40 2.06
C VAL A 86 -2.95 16.06 2.07
N LYS A 87 -2.49 15.57 0.91
CA LYS A 87 -1.65 14.36 0.85
C LYS A 87 -0.34 14.54 1.63
N LEU A 88 0.33 15.68 1.44
CA LEU A 88 1.58 16.01 2.14
C LEU A 88 1.37 16.10 3.66
N VAL A 89 0.32 16.78 4.12
CA VAL A 89 -0.03 16.86 5.54
C VAL A 89 -0.33 15.47 6.11
N GLY A 90 -1.05 14.62 5.38
CA GLY A 90 -1.31 13.23 5.78
C GLY A 90 -0.02 12.42 5.93
N MET A 91 0.92 12.56 5.00
CA MET A 91 2.22 11.87 5.03
C MET A 91 3.09 12.34 6.21
N VAL A 92 3.10 13.65 6.48
CA VAL A 92 3.78 14.22 7.65
C VAL A 92 3.15 13.70 8.95
N GLY A 93 1.81 13.69 9.05
CA GLY A 93 1.10 13.14 10.20
C GLY A 93 1.42 11.66 10.46
N LEU A 94 1.49 10.86 9.39
CA LEU A 94 1.88 9.45 9.47
C LEU A 94 3.33 9.28 9.98
N ALA A 95 4.24 10.14 9.53
CA ALA A 95 5.63 10.14 9.99
C ALA A 95 5.76 10.54 11.47
N VAL A 96 4.99 11.54 11.94
CA VAL A 96 4.95 11.90 13.37
C VAL A 96 4.43 10.73 14.21
N LEU A 97 3.34 10.07 13.79
CA LEU A 97 2.83 8.87 14.47
C LEU A 97 3.87 7.77 14.53
N TYR A 98 4.57 7.52 13.42
CA TYR A 98 5.64 6.53 13.36
C TYR A 98 6.77 6.84 14.34
N LEU A 99 7.29 8.08 14.36
CA LEU A 99 8.37 8.48 15.27
C LEU A 99 7.96 8.41 16.74
N SER A 100 6.69 8.68 17.05
CA SER A 100 6.17 8.59 18.42
C SER A 100 6.28 7.19 19.02
N ILE A 101 6.20 6.15 18.20
CA ILE A 101 6.39 4.75 18.60
C ILE A 101 7.84 4.54 19.06
N PHE A 102 8.80 5.01 18.27
CA PHE A 102 10.23 4.84 18.57
C PHE A 102 10.68 5.67 19.78
N VAL A 103 10.18 6.91 19.91
CA VAL A 103 10.40 7.72 21.12
C VAL A 103 9.87 7.00 22.35
N SER A 104 8.65 6.45 22.28
CA SER A 104 8.04 5.71 23.39
C SER A 104 8.80 4.44 23.74
N LEU A 105 9.26 3.68 22.74
CA LEU A 105 10.08 2.48 22.93
C LEU A 105 11.44 2.80 23.57
N GLY A 106 12.11 3.87 23.13
CA GLY A 106 13.38 4.29 23.71
C GLY A 106 13.22 4.75 25.15
N LEU A 107 12.14 5.47 25.48
CA LEU A 107 11.80 5.80 26.86
C LEU A 107 11.50 4.54 27.69
N TRP A 108 10.72 3.59 27.17
CA TRP A 108 10.44 2.33 27.87
C TRP A 108 11.71 1.56 28.22
N ILE A 109 12.64 1.44 27.27
CA ILE A 109 13.94 0.79 27.50
C ILE A 109 14.76 1.59 28.53
N SER A 110 14.80 2.93 28.40
CA SER A 110 15.50 3.79 29.35
C SER A 110 15.01 3.64 30.79
N VAL A 111 13.71 3.44 31.00
CA VAL A 111 13.16 3.15 32.35
C VAL A 111 13.61 1.78 32.87
N ARG A 112 13.64 0.78 32.00
CA ARG A 112 13.88 -0.63 32.37
C ARG A 112 15.36 -0.93 32.62
N SER A 113 16.25 -0.20 31.95
CA SER A 113 17.68 -0.46 31.97
C SER A 113 18.34 -0.07 33.29
N SER A 114 19.30 -0.89 33.71
CA SER A 114 20.11 -0.64 34.91
C SER A 114 21.28 0.30 34.64
N SER A 115 21.76 0.39 33.40
CA SER A 115 22.84 1.29 32.98
C SER A 115 22.63 1.86 31.57
N ALA A 116 23.26 3.01 31.29
CA ALA A 116 23.20 3.69 30.00
C ALA A 116 23.73 2.80 28.86
N ARG A 117 24.83 2.06 29.11
CA ARG A 117 25.40 1.10 28.16
C ARG A 117 24.44 -0.05 27.83
N ALA A 118 23.77 -0.60 28.85
CA ALA A 118 22.78 -1.67 28.64
C ALA A 118 21.54 -1.17 27.90
N SER A 119 21.12 0.08 28.15
CA SER A 119 20.03 0.75 27.41
C SER A 119 20.37 0.89 25.93
N LEU A 120 21.57 1.39 25.61
CA LEU A 120 22.03 1.54 24.22
C LEU A 120 22.00 0.22 23.44
N VAL A 121 22.57 -0.84 24.02
CA VAL A 121 22.61 -2.17 23.39
C VAL A 121 21.20 -2.71 23.17
N SER A 122 20.32 -2.56 24.17
CA SER A 122 18.92 -3.04 24.08
C SER A 122 18.13 -2.30 23.00
N VAL A 123 18.31 -0.98 22.91
CA VAL A 123 17.70 -0.13 21.90
C VAL A 123 18.17 -0.52 20.49
N LEU A 124 19.46 -0.72 20.29
CA LEU A 124 20.02 -1.11 18.99
C LEU A 124 19.55 -2.50 18.55
N LEU A 125 19.47 -3.47 19.48
CA LEU A 125 18.93 -4.79 19.20
C LEU A 125 17.44 -4.73 18.81
N LEU A 126 16.64 -4.01 19.59
CA LEU A 126 15.21 -3.83 19.32
C LEU A 126 14.99 -3.15 17.97
N TRP A 127 15.74 -2.09 17.67
CA TRP A 127 15.68 -1.40 16.38
C TRP A 127 16.04 -2.33 15.21
N THR A 128 17.13 -3.09 15.34
CA THR A 128 17.58 -4.01 14.29
C THR A 128 16.53 -5.08 14.01
N CYS A 129 15.96 -5.69 15.04
CA CYS A 129 14.91 -6.70 14.89
C CYS A 129 13.66 -6.13 14.21
N THR A 130 13.21 -4.95 14.63
CA THR A 130 11.94 -4.37 14.19
C THR A 130 12.02 -3.67 12.82
N SER A 131 13.11 -2.96 12.55
CA SER A 131 13.25 -2.09 11.37
C SER A 131 14.04 -2.73 10.22
N LEU A 132 14.93 -3.69 10.52
CA LEU A 132 15.74 -4.37 9.50
C LEU A 132 15.33 -5.84 9.30
N ILE A 133 15.34 -6.63 10.37
CA ILE A 133 15.14 -8.09 10.24
C ILE A 133 13.70 -8.41 9.86
N TRP A 134 12.72 -7.84 10.56
CA TRP A 134 11.31 -8.19 10.33
C TRP A 134 10.80 -7.83 8.92
N PRO A 135 11.01 -6.60 8.40
CA PRO A 135 10.53 -6.27 7.05
C PRO A 135 11.17 -7.13 5.95
N GLN A 136 12.47 -7.46 6.11
CA GLN A 136 13.20 -8.27 5.13
C GLN A 136 12.80 -9.75 5.18
N THR A 137 12.66 -10.31 6.38
CA THR A 137 12.31 -11.73 6.55
C THR A 137 10.81 -11.99 6.37
N GLY A 138 9.95 -11.03 6.71
CA GLY A 138 8.49 -11.14 6.59
C GLY A 138 8.04 -11.44 5.16
N GLY A 139 8.64 -10.77 4.17
CA GLY A 139 8.34 -11.04 2.75
C GLY A 139 8.77 -12.43 2.30
N VAL A 140 9.93 -12.89 2.74
CA VAL A 140 10.45 -14.24 2.42
C VAL A 140 9.62 -15.33 3.10
N LEU A 141 9.25 -15.13 4.37
CA LEU A 141 8.39 -16.04 5.13
C LEU A 141 7.02 -16.18 4.46
N ALA A 142 6.44 -15.06 4.02
CA ALA A 142 5.19 -15.08 3.27
C ALA A 142 5.31 -15.92 1.99
N ALA A 143 6.37 -15.69 1.20
CA ALA A 143 6.62 -16.45 -0.03
C ALA A 143 6.75 -17.96 0.25
N ARG A 144 7.47 -18.36 1.31
CA ARG A 144 7.62 -19.78 1.69
C ARG A 144 6.30 -20.41 2.13
N LEU A 145 5.49 -19.72 2.94
CA LEU A 145 4.20 -20.21 3.41
C LEU A 145 3.20 -20.39 2.26
N LEU A 146 3.26 -19.52 1.25
CA LEU A 146 2.41 -19.58 0.06
C LEU A 146 2.89 -20.63 -0.94
N GLN A 147 4.20 -20.78 -1.15
CA GLN A 147 4.77 -21.86 -1.97
C GLN A 147 4.35 -23.26 -1.46
N ASN A 148 4.29 -23.46 -0.15
CA ASN A 148 3.87 -24.73 0.45
C ASN A 148 2.39 -25.09 0.14
N LYS A 149 1.56 -24.13 -0.31
CA LYS A 149 0.19 -24.39 -0.75
C LYS A 149 0.08 -24.91 -2.20
N GLY A 150 1.18 -25.35 -2.82
CA GLY A 150 1.18 -25.95 -4.15
C GLY A 150 1.13 -24.94 -5.32
N GLN A 151 1.35 -23.65 -5.03
CA GLN A 151 1.50 -22.61 -6.05
C GLN A 151 2.95 -22.61 -6.57
N GLY A 152 3.30 -23.66 -7.32
CA GLY A 152 4.62 -23.86 -7.91
C GLY A 152 4.98 -22.83 -9.00
N GLU A 153 6.28 -22.75 -9.29
CA GLU A 153 7.00 -21.82 -10.18
C GLU A 153 6.66 -21.90 -11.68
N THR A 154 5.46 -22.35 -12.06
CA THR A 154 5.07 -22.25 -13.47
C THR A 154 4.89 -20.78 -13.81
N PRO A 155 5.53 -20.24 -14.86
CA PRO A 155 5.30 -18.87 -15.31
C PRO A 155 3.80 -18.67 -15.47
N ILE A 156 3.25 -17.60 -14.85
CA ILE A 156 1.81 -17.32 -14.86
C ILE A 156 1.27 -17.29 -16.29
N THR A 157 2.04 -16.76 -17.24
CA THR A 157 1.73 -16.76 -18.67
C THR A 157 1.50 -18.18 -19.20
N TYR A 158 2.37 -19.12 -18.85
CA TYR A 158 2.25 -20.51 -19.28
C TYR A 158 1.04 -21.22 -18.65
N LYS A 159 0.79 -20.99 -17.35
CA LYS A 159 -0.38 -21.54 -16.66
C LYS A 159 -1.68 -20.99 -17.27
N LYS A 160 -1.73 -19.68 -17.51
CA LYS A 160 -2.86 -18.98 -18.15
C LYS A 160 -3.10 -19.53 -19.56
N ASP A 161 -2.08 -19.57 -20.41
CA ASP A 161 -2.22 -20.02 -21.80
C ASP A 161 -2.71 -21.46 -21.89
N LYS A 162 -2.23 -22.34 -21.00
CA LYS A 162 -2.72 -23.72 -20.90
C LYS A 162 -4.18 -23.79 -20.47
N MET A 163 -4.58 -23.02 -19.44
CA MET A 163 -5.96 -22.98 -18.95
C MET A 163 -6.91 -22.43 -20.02
N VAL A 164 -6.50 -21.37 -20.72
CA VAL A 164 -7.26 -20.77 -21.81
C VAL A 164 -7.38 -21.75 -22.98
N MET A 165 -6.28 -22.27 -23.52
CA MET A 165 -6.36 -23.19 -24.68
C MET A 165 -7.03 -24.52 -24.36
N GLY A 166 -6.97 -24.98 -23.11
CA GLY A 166 -7.64 -26.19 -22.64
C GLY A 166 -9.14 -26.01 -22.32
N SER A 167 -9.66 -24.78 -22.30
CA SER A 167 -11.07 -24.54 -22.00
C SER A 167 -11.98 -25.10 -23.10
N PRO A 168 -13.10 -25.78 -22.75
CA PRO A 168 -14.09 -26.23 -23.72
C PRO A 168 -14.65 -25.10 -24.61
N THR A 169 -14.72 -23.87 -24.08
CA THR A 169 -15.18 -22.69 -24.83
C THR A 169 -14.19 -22.28 -25.90
N SER A 170 -12.89 -22.26 -25.58
CA SER A 170 -11.82 -21.88 -26.51
C SER A 170 -11.73 -22.90 -27.63
N ILE A 171 -11.77 -24.19 -27.29
CA ILE A 171 -11.77 -25.29 -28.25
C ILE A 171 -12.96 -25.16 -29.20
N LYS A 172 -14.17 -24.96 -28.66
CA LYS A 172 -15.39 -24.77 -29.47
C LYS A 172 -15.32 -23.53 -30.36
N MET A 173 -14.81 -22.41 -29.85
CA MET A 173 -14.62 -21.18 -30.62
C MET A 173 -13.65 -21.40 -31.79
N HIS A 174 -12.48 -21.99 -31.55
CA HIS A 174 -11.48 -22.27 -32.59
C HIS A 174 -12.00 -23.26 -33.64
N GLN A 175 -12.75 -24.29 -33.23
CA GLN A 175 -13.42 -25.22 -34.15
C GLN A 175 -14.41 -24.50 -35.07
N LEU A 176 -15.32 -23.71 -34.50
CA LEU A 176 -16.31 -22.96 -35.29
C LEU A 176 -15.66 -21.94 -36.23
N ALA A 177 -14.65 -21.21 -35.75
CA ALA A 177 -13.89 -20.27 -36.56
C ALA A 177 -13.22 -20.95 -37.77
N GLY A 178 -12.67 -22.16 -37.59
CA GLY A 178 -12.04 -22.93 -38.66
C GLY A 178 -13.00 -23.44 -39.75
N THR A 179 -14.30 -23.55 -39.46
CA THR A 179 -15.32 -24.02 -40.43
C THR A 179 -15.91 -22.91 -41.31
N LEU A 180 -15.64 -21.64 -40.99
CA LEU A 180 -16.29 -20.49 -41.62
C LEU A 180 -15.39 -19.84 -42.68
N ASN A 181 -15.89 -19.76 -43.92
CA ASN A 181 -15.24 -19.03 -45.02
C ASN A 181 -15.76 -17.58 -45.14
N ARG A 182 -15.06 -16.73 -45.92
CA ARG A 182 -15.46 -15.32 -46.17
C ARG A 182 -16.92 -15.12 -46.60
N ARG A 183 -17.51 -16.08 -47.34
CA ARG A 183 -18.94 -16.02 -47.72
C ARG A 183 -19.88 -16.32 -46.55
N ASN A 184 -19.49 -17.25 -45.66
CA ASN A 184 -20.29 -17.60 -44.49
C ASN A 184 -20.34 -16.43 -43.49
N LEU A 185 -19.26 -15.63 -43.41
CA LEU A 185 -19.16 -14.44 -42.56
C LEU A 185 -20.12 -13.30 -42.94
N LYS A 186 -20.78 -13.38 -44.10
CA LYS A 186 -21.82 -12.42 -44.53
C LYS A 186 -23.24 -12.88 -44.20
N ASN A 187 -23.42 -14.11 -43.70
CA ASN A 187 -24.74 -14.67 -43.44
C ASN A 187 -25.03 -14.67 -41.92
N PRO A 188 -26.04 -13.89 -41.44
CA PRO A 188 -26.35 -13.76 -40.02
C PRO A 188 -26.53 -15.10 -39.29
N THR A 189 -27.24 -16.05 -39.90
CA THR A 189 -27.56 -17.35 -39.26
C THR A 189 -26.34 -18.24 -39.09
N LYS A 190 -25.32 -18.09 -39.96
CA LYS A 190 -24.06 -18.83 -39.86
C LYS A 190 -23.06 -18.18 -38.90
N VAL A 191 -23.15 -16.86 -38.72
CA VAL A 191 -22.25 -16.09 -37.85
C VAL A 191 -22.71 -16.10 -36.39
N GLN A 192 -24.01 -16.22 -36.15
CA GLN A 192 -24.57 -16.20 -34.80
C GLN A 192 -23.95 -17.26 -33.85
N PRO A 193 -23.77 -18.55 -34.24
CA PRO A 193 -23.11 -19.53 -33.39
C PRO A 193 -21.64 -19.19 -33.08
N LEU A 194 -20.93 -18.56 -34.02
CA LEU A 194 -19.57 -18.08 -33.80
C LEU A 194 -19.56 -16.91 -32.80
N ALA A 195 -20.47 -15.94 -32.96
CA ALA A 195 -20.59 -14.81 -32.04
C ALA A 195 -20.95 -15.26 -30.61
N GLU A 196 -21.79 -16.28 -30.47
CA GLU A 196 -22.10 -16.91 -29.17
C GLU A 196 -20.88 -17.64 -28.59
N ALA A 197 -20.15 -18.41 -29.42
CA ALA A 197 -18.94 -19.09 -28.98
C ALA A 197 -17.84 -18.13 -28.52
N ILE A 198 -17.62 -17.02 -29.25
CA ILE A 198 -16.64 -15.99 -28.85
C ILE A 198 -17.07 -15.31 -27.55
N ARG A 199 -18.37 -15.02 -27.36
CA ARG A 199 -18.88 -14.43 -26.10
C ARG A 199 -18.73 -15.39 -24.93
N ALA A 200 -19.04 -16.67 -25.13
CA ALA A 200 -18.84 -17.70 -24.12
C ALA A 200 -17.36 -17.85 -23.76
N ASP A 201 -16.49 -17.83 -24.76
CA ASP A 201 -15.05 -17.93 -24.57
C ASP A 201 -14.45 -16.75 -23.82
N ARG A 202 -14.77 -15.52 -24.23
CA ARG A 202 -14.34 -14.31 -23.50
C ARG A 202 -14.73 -14.34 -22.03
N ARG A 203 -15.94 -14.80 -21.70
CA ARG A 203 -16.39 -14.93 -20.30
C ARG A 203 -15.56 -15.97 -19.55
N ALA A 204 -15.28 -17.13 -20.15
CA ALA A 204 -14.45 -18.16 -19.53
C ALA A 204 -13.00 -17.69 -19.33
N VAL A 205 -12.40 -17.05 -20.33
CA VAL A 205 -11.06 -16.46 -20.24
C VAL A 205 -10.99 -15.38 -19.16
N GLN A 206 -11.99 -14.50 -19.09
CA GLN A 206 -12.06 -13.46 -18.07
C GLN A 206 -12.18 -14.06 -16.66
N GLN A 207 -12.94 -15.15 -16.48
CA GLN A 207 -13.01 -15.86 -15.18
C GLN A 207 -11.65 -16.44 -14.77
N ILE A 208 -10.93 -17.08 -15.71
CA ILE A 208 -9.58 -17.61 -15.45
C ILE A 208 -8.62 -16.48 -15.07
N GLU A 209 -8.65 -15.35 -15.78
CA GLU A 209 -7.82 -14.19 -15.47
C GLU A 209 -8.14 -13.60 -14.09
N ASP A 210 -9.42 -13.53 -13.75
CA ASP A 210 -9.90 -13.02 -12.46
C ASP A 210 -9.46 -13.91 -11.30
N GLU A 211 -9.55 -15.23 -11.45
CA GLU A 211 -9.08 -16.20 -10.45
C GLU A 211 -7.57 -16.08 -10.23
N ILE A 212 -6.79 -16.01 -11.32
CA ILE A 212 -5.32 -15.86 -11.24
C ILE A 212 -4.94 -14.54 -10.57
N LEU A 213 -5.60 -13.45 -10.92
CA LEU A 213 -5.35 -12.13 -10.35
C LEU A 213 -5.75 -12.07 -8.87
N ALA A 214 -6.90 -12.64 -8.51
CA ALA A 214 -7.35 -12.72 -7.13
C ALA A 214 -6.35 -13.51 -6.27
N ASP A 215 -5.85 -14.64 -6.77
CA ASP A 215 -4.81 -15.42 -6.08
C ASP A 215 -3.55 -14.59 -5.84
N GLN A 216 -3.06 -13.86 -6.84
CA GLN A 216 -1.88 -13.01 -6.71
C GLN A 216 -2.08 -11.86 -5.72
N LEU A 217 -3.24 -11.20 -5.76
CA LEU A 217 -3.57 -10.14 -4.83
C LEU A 217 -3.66 -10.66 -3.40
N ASN A 218 -4.29 -11.83 -3.19
CA ASN A 218 -4.40 -12.47 -1.88
C ASN A 218 -3.02 -12.87 -1.32
N GLN A 219 -2.14 -13.40 -2.17
CA GLN A 219 -0.75 -13.71 -1.80
C GLN A 219 0.01 -12.45 -1.37
N ALA A 220 -0.09 -11.38 -2.16
CA ALA A 220 0.56 -10.11 -1.87
C ALA A 220 -0.01 -9.45 -0.60
N GLU A 221 -1.33 -9.48 -0.40
CA GLU A 221 -1.98 -8.98 0.82
C GLU A 221 -1.56 -9.78 2.06
N PHE A 222 -1.47 -11.11 1.96
CA PHE A 222 -0.97 -11.95 3.05
C PHE A 222 0.48 -11.57 3.43
N ALA A 223 1.36 -11.40 2.44
CA ALA A 223 2.73 -10.97 2.68
C ALA A 223 2.80 -9.59 3.35
N ARG A 224 2.00 -8.64 2.88
CA ARG A 224 1.92 -7.31 3.49
C ARG A 224 1.39 -7.36 4.92
N ASN A 225 0.41 -8.21 5.21
CA ASN A 225 -0.12 -8.37 6.57
C ASN A 225 0.93 -8.90 7.55
N LEU A 226 1.84 -9.77 7.10
CA LEU A 226 2.99 -10.18 7.91
C LEU A 226 3.99 -9.04 8.13
N VAL A 227 4.29 -8.25 7.09
CA VAL A 227 5.19 -7.09 7.21
C VAL A 227 4.59 -5.99 8.10
N ARG A 228 3.26 -5.83 8.13
CA ARG A 228 2.52 -4.90 9.03
C ARG A 228 2.70 -5.21 10.52
N LEU A 229 3.22 -6.37 10.90
CA LEU A 229 3.55 -6.65 12.29
C LEU A 229 4.68 -5.77 12.83
N SER A 230 5.46 -5.10 11.97
CA SER A 230 6.39 -4.05 12.39
C SER A 230 5.84 -2.63 12.12
N PRO A 231 6.20 -1.64 12.97
CA PRO A 231 5.88 -0.24 12.72
C PRO A 231 6.40 0.24 11.37
N MET A 232 7.60 -0.23 10.95
CA MET A 232 8.22 0.13 9.68
C MET A 232 7.38 -0.33 8.48
N GLY A 233 6.83 -1.54 8.54
CA GLY A 233 5.96 -2.08 7.49
C GLY A 233 4.69 -1.26 7.31
N CYS A 234 4.02 -0.94 8.43
CA CYS A 234 2.83 -0.07 8.40
C CYS A 234 3.16 1.33 7.87
N PHE A 235 4.26 1.92 8.34
CA PHE A 235 4.69 3.25 7.88
C PHE A 235 4.96 3.27 6.38
N GLN A 236 5.71 2.29 5.85
CA GLN A 236 5.98 2.19 4.42
C GLN A 236 4.68 2.06 3.62
N TYR A 237 3.78 1.16 3.99
CA TYR A 237 2.54 0.94 3.26
C TYR A 237 1.56 2.11 3.33
N GLY A 238 1.47 2.80 4.47
CA GLY A 238 0.69 4.02 4.59
C GLY A 238 1.26 5.16 3.75
N MET A 239 2.59 5.31 3.69
CA MET A 239 3.26 6.29 2.83
C MET A 239 3.04 5.99 1.35
N GLU A 240 3.12 4.71 0.93
CA GLU A 240 2.83 4.28 -0.44
C GLU A 240 1.39 4.62 -0.84
N ALA A 241 0.42 4.29 0.03
CA ALA A 241 -1.00 4.57 -0.20
C ALA A 241 -1.28 6.08 -0.35
N LEU A 242 -0.76 6.91 0.56
CA LEU A 242 -0.95 8.37 0.49
C LEU A 242 -0.26 9.00 -0.72
N ALA A 243 0.87 8.44 -1.15
CA ALA A 243 1.58 8.86 -2.36
C ALA A 243 0.87 8.43 -3.66
N GLY A 244 -0.19 7.61 -3.59
CA GLY A 244 -0.81 7.04 -4.80
C GLY A 244 0.15 6.08 -5.51
N THR A 245 0.79 5.20 -4.74
CA THR A 245 1.71 4.19 -5.25
C THR A 245 1.51 2.85 -4.52
N GLY A 246 2.29 1.84 -4.88
CA GLY A 246 2.22 0.53 -4.24
C GLY A 246 0.97 -0.28 -4.63
N LEU A 247 0.76 -1.39 -3.90
CA LEU A 247 -0.24 -2.39 -4.25
C LEU A 247 -1.68 -1.89 -4.14
N ALA A 248 -1.97 -0.97 -3.20
CA ALA A 248 -3.32 -0.44 -2.99
C ALA A 248 -3.83 0.33 -4.21
N ARG A 249 -2.99 1.21 -4.79
CA ARG A 249 -3.27 1.85 -6.07
C ARG A 249 -3.42 0.82 -7.18
N HIS A 250 -2.49 -0.14 -7.27
CA HIS A 250 -2.54 -1.14 -8.35
C HIS A 250 -3.87 -1.90 -8.37
N LYS A 251 -4.37 -2.34 -7.20
CA LYS A 251 -5.68 -2.99 -7.07
C LYS A 251 -6.82 -2.08 -7.55
N SER A 252 -6.86 -0.84 -7.05
CA SER A 252 -7.84 0.16 -7.46
C SER A 252 -7.79 0.45 -8.96
N PHE A 253 -6.59 0.54 -9.54
CA PHE A 253 -6.39 0.76 -10.96
C PHE A 253 -6.96 -0.38 -11.81
N ILE A 254 -6.71 -1.64 -11.43
CA ILE A 254 -7.26 -2.80 -12.16
C ILE A 254 -8.80 -2.79 -12.12
N GLU A 255 -9.40 -2.46 -10.97
CA GLU A 255 -10.85 -2.35 -10.83
C GLU A 255 -11.43 -1.21 -11.70
N GLN A 256 -10.75 -0.06 -11.75
CA GLN A 256 -11.14 1.08 -12.60
C GLN A 256 -11.01 0.75 -14.08
N VAL A 257 -9.91 0.11 -14.51
CA VAL A 257 -9.71 -0.32 -15.90
C VAL A 257 -10.78 -1.32 -16.31
N ARG A 258 -11.17 -2.24 -15.42
CA ARG A 258 -12.24 -3.21 -15.70
C ARG A 258 -13.59 -2.53 -15.90
N THR A 259 -13.93 -1.60 -15.01
CA THR A 259 -15.17 -0.81 -15.12
C THR A 259 -15.19 0.01 -16.41
N TYR A 260 -14.05 0.62 -16.75
CA TYR A 260 -13.88 1.33 -18.01
C TYR A 260 -14.02 0.43 -19.22
N ALA A 261 -13.38 -0.75 -19.24
CA ALA A 261 -13.47 -1.71 -20.34
C ALA A 261 -14.92 -2.16 -20.58
N GLN A 262 -15.69 -2.39 -19.51
CA GLN A 262 -17.11 -2.71 -19.59
C GLN A 262 -17.93 -1.54 -20.17
N SER A 263 -17.69 -0.31 -19.70
CA SER A 263 -18.34 0.89 -20.24
C SER A 263 -18.00 1.12 -21.70
N TYR A 264 -16.75 0.89 -22.09
CA TYR A 264 -16.27 1.00 -23.46
C TYR A 264 -16.96 -0.03 -24.36
N GLU A 265 -17.00 -1.30 -23.95
CA GLU A 265 -17.69 -2.37 -24.67
C GLU A 265 -19.18 -2.06 -24.87
N GLN A 266 -19.86 -1.60 -23.82
CA GLN A 266 -21.28 -1.20 -23.90
C GLN A 266 -21.50 -0.06 -24.89
N THR A 267 -20.58 0.91 -24.94
CA THR A 267 -20.63 2.02 -25.89
C THR A 267 -20.48 1.52 -27.33
N ILE A 268 -19.52 0.61 -27.58
CA ILE A 268 -19.34 0.01 -28.91
C ILE A 268 -20.58 -0.80 -29.34
N ILE A 269 -21.17 -1.58 -28.43
CA ILE A 269 -22.40 -2.33 -28.71
C ILE A 269 -23.57 -1.37 -29.00
N ALA A 270 -23.68 -0.25 -28.28
CA ALA A 270 -24.73 0.73 -28.49
C ALA A 270 -24.59 1.44 -29.85
N LEU A 271 -23.37 1.84 -30.22
CA LEU A 271 -23.07 2.43 -31.53
C LEU A 271 -23.36 1.45 -32.67
N ASP A 272 -22.97 0.18 -32.51
CA ASP A 272 -23.26 -0.88 -33.47
C ASP A 272 -24.77 -1.11 -33.64
N ARG A 273 -25.54 -1.09 -32.55
CA ARG A 273 -27.02 -1.19 -32.56
C ARG A 273 -27.72 -0.01 -33.22
N ALA A 274 -27.09 1.16 -33.25
CA ALA A 274 -27.65 2.35 -33.87
C ALA A 274 -27.52 2.35 -35.41
N ASP A 275 -26.74 1.45 -36.00
CA ASP A 275 -26.56 1.32 -37.45
C ASP A 275 -27.54 0.29 -38.05
N PRO A 276 -28.59 0.71 -38.80
CA PRO A 276 -29.56 -0.21 -39.37
C PRO A 276 -28.99 -1.20 -40.39
N GLU A 277 -27.79 -0.94 -40.92
CA GLU A 277 -27.11 -1.81 -41.89
C GLU A 277 -26.22 -2.88 -41.22
N SER A 278 -26.04 -2.80 -39.90
CA SER A 278 -25.26 -3.79 -39.14
C SER A 278 -26.06 -5.06 -38.86
N MET A 279 -25.37 -6.18 -38.72
CA MET A 279 -25.98 -7.43 -38.24
C MET A 279 -26.10 -7.46 -36.71
N HIS A 280 -25.50 -6.49 -36.01
CA HIS A 280 -25.49 -6.37 -34.55
C HIS A 280 -24.89 -7.58 -33.81
N LEU A 281 -23.94 -8.27 -34.45
CA LEU A 281 -23.31 -9.50 -33.92
C LEU A 281 -21.93 -9.21 -33.33
N PHE A 282 -21.90 -8.47 -32.23
CA PHE A 282 -20.69 -8.30 -31.43
C PHE A 282 -20.18 -9.64 -30.86
N PRO A 283 -18.87 -9.96 -30.92
CA PRO A 283 -17.76 -9.11 -31.35
C PRO A 283 -17.15 -9.50 -32.72
N VAL A 284 -17.95 -10.02 -33.65
CA VAL A 284 -17.44 -10.46 -34.95
C VAL A 284 -17.28 -9.26 -35.88
N PRO A 285 -16.06 -8.84 -36.27
CA PRO A 285 -15.86 -7.57 -36.98
C PRO A 285 -16.62 -7.46 -38.31
N GLN A 286 -16.80 -8.57 -39.03
CA GLN A 286 -17.52 -8.60 -40.31
C GLN A 286 -19.04 -8.44 -40.15
N ALA A 287 -19.56 -8.61 -38.94
CA ALA A 287 -20.97 -8.56 -38.61
C ALA A 287 -21.31 -7.39 -37.65
N MET A 288 -20.39 -6.43 -37.54
CA MET A 288 -20.54 -5.16 -36.85
C MET A 288 -20.59 -4.00 -37.86
N SER A 289 -21.02 -2.82 -37.40
CA SER A 289 -21.07 -1.58 -38.15
C SER A 289 -19.68 -1.20 -38.67
N LYS A 290 -19.65 -0.64 -39.88
CA LYS A 290 -18.43 -0.11 -40.53
C LYS A 290 -18.40 1.40 -40.60
N ARG A 291 -19.35 2.08 -39.96
CA ARG A 291 -19.40 3.54 -39.93
C ARG A 291 -18.19 4.07 -39.17
N GLU A 292 -17.70 5.23 -39.61
CA GLU A 292 -16.66 5.94 -38.88
C GLU A 292 -17.21 6.43 -37.53
N ILE A 293 -16.43 6.21 -36.48
CA ILE A 293 -16.80 6.57 -35.11
C ILE A 293 -16.03 7.84 -34.73
N SER A 294 -16.76 8.87 -34.27
CA SER A 294 -16.13 10.07 -33.73
C SER A 294 -15.39 9.76 -32.43
N VAL A 295 -14.12 10.19 -32.31
CA VAL A 295 -13.30 9.95 -31.12
C VAL A 295 -13.93 10.52 -29.84
N GLU A 296 -14.68 11.63 -29.95
CA GLU A 296 -15.39 12.28 -28.84
C GLU A 296 -16.52 11.44 -28.24
N SER A 297 -17.08 10.50 -29.01
CA SER A 297 -18.14 9.61 -28.54
C SER A 297 -17.63 8.46 -27.67
N LEU A 298 -16.31 8.26 -27.62
CA LEU A 298 -15.69 7.19 -26.85
C LEU A 298 -15.38 7.68 -25.43
N PRO A 299 -15.66 6.89 -24.39
CA PRO A 299 -15.26 7.23 -23.04
C PRO A 299 -13.73 7.31 -22.98
N VAL A 300 -13.19 8.30 -22.26
CA VAL A 300 -11.75 8.45 -22.03
C VAL A 300 -11.42 7.95 -20.63
N PHE A 301 -10.47 7.01 -20.54
CA PHE A 301 -10.01 6.53 -19.24
C PHE A 301 -9.27 7.63 -18.46
N ARG A 302 -9.71 7.87 -17.22
CA ARG A 302 -9.01 8.71 -16.26
C ARG A 302 -8.94 7.97 -14.94
N GLU A 303 -7.73 7.81 -14.42
CA GLU A 303 -7.51 7.16 -13.13
C GLU A 303 -8.00 8.09 -11.99
N ASP A 304 -8.82 7.55 -11.09
CA ASP A 304 -9.20 8.25 -9.86
C ASP A 304 -8.08 8.13 -8.82
N LEU A 305 -7.36 9.25 -8.62
CA LEU A 305 -6.34 9.46 -7.59
C LEU A 305 -6.78 10.53 -6.58
N SER A 306 -8.09 10.62 -6.33
CA SER A 306 -8.66 11.54 -5.36
C SER A 306 -8.11 11.33 -3.96
N VAL A 307 -8.00 12.42 -3.21
CA VAL A 307 -7.45 12.41 -1.85
C VAL A 307 -8.25 11.49 -0.93
N ALA A 308 -9.58 11.46 -1.07
CA ALA A 308 -10.45 10.60 -0.30
C ALA A 308 -10.13 9.10 -0.51
N THR A 309 -9.91 8.69 -1.76
CA THR A 309 -9.55 7.31 -2.11
C THR A 309 -8.19 6.94 -1.50
N LEU A 310 -7.19 7.81 -1.60
CA LEU A 310 -5.85 7.54 -1.04
C LEU A 310 -5.83 7.46 0.49
N ILE A 311 -6.56 8.35 1.17
CA ILE A 311 -6.71 8.30 2.64
C ILE A 311 -7.43 7.01 3.05
N SER A 312 -8.49 6.63 2.33
CA SER A 312 -9.21 5.37 2.57
C SER A 312 -8.29 4.16 2.43
N GLN A 313 -7.40 4.16 1.43
CA GLN A 313 -6.41 3.10 1.24
C GLN A 313 -5.38 3.03 2.38
N ALA A 314 -4.99 4.16 2.97
CA ALA A 314 -4.05 4.23 4.09
C ALA A 314 -4.67 3.88 5.46
N ARG A 315 -5.99 3.73 5.56
CA ARG A 315 -6.72 3.63 6.84
C ARG A 315 -6.20 2.54 7.78
N VAL A 316 -5.89 1.36 7.25
CA VAL A 316 -5.47 0.21 8.07
C VAL A 316 -4.12 0.50 8.71
N ASP A 317 -3.19 1.02 7.91
CA ASP A 317 -1.84 1.33 8.36
C ASP A 317 -1.84 2.48 9.38
N VAL A 318 -2.70 3.50 9.18
CA VAL A 318 -2.92 4.58 10.16
C VAL A 318 -3.47 4.04 11.48
N ILE A 319 -4.50 3.18 11.44
CA ILE A 319 -5.10 2.60 12.65
C ILE A 319 -4.07 1.79 13.43
N ILE A 320 -3.29 0.95 12.75
CA ILE A 320 -2.25 0.14 13.40
C ILE A 320 -1.19 1.04 14.02
N LEU A 321 -0.71 2.07 13.31
CA LEU A 321 0.29 2.99 13.85
C LEU A 321 -0.23 3.79 15.05
N CYS A 322 -1.49 4.27 15.01
CA CYS A 322 -2.12 4.93 16.14
C CYS A 322 -2.20 3.99 17.36
N PHE A 323 -2.64 2.75 17.14
CA PHE A 323 -2.70 1.73 18.19
C PHE A 323 -1.29 1.46 18.77
N LEU A 324 -0.29 1.29 17.92
CA LEU A 324 1.10 1.07 18.33
C LEU A 324 1.68 2.27 19.09
N ALA A 325 1.38 3.50 18.66
CA ALA A 325 1.82 4.71 19.35
C ALA A 325 1.25 4.79 20.77
N VAL A 326 -0.05 4.54 20.91
CA VAL A 326 -0.71 4.56 22.22
C VAL A 326 -0.19 3.43 23.12
N ILE A 327 -0.14 2.19 22.62
CA ILE A 327 0.23 1.04 23.44
C ILE A 327 1.70 1.11 23.90
N THR A 328 2.62 1.53 23.02
CA THR A 328 4.04 1.67 23.39
C THR A 328 4.25 2.78 24.41
N TYR A 329 3.53 3.91 24.28
CA TYR A 329 3.54 4.96 25.30
C TYR A 329 2.99 4.45 26.63
N LEU A 330 1.86 3.73 26.63
CA LEU A 330 1.27 3.17 27.85
C LEU A 330 2.19 2.14 28.53
N ILE A 331 2.92 1.35 27.74
CA ILE A 331 3.94 0.41 28.25
C ILE A 331 5.09 1.18 28.93
N ALA A 332 5.59 2.25 28.30
CA ALA A 332 6.59 3.12 28.90
C ALA A 332 6.09 3.76 30.20
N TYR A 333 4.86 4.29 30.18
CA TYR A 333 4.22 4.91 31.33
C TYR A 333 4.02 3.95 32.50
N ARG A 334 3.53 2.75 32.23
CA ARG A 334 3.37 1.71 33.26
C ARG A 334 4.71 1.26 33.84
N ALA A 335 5.75 1.12 33.01
CA ALA A 335 7.09 0.81 33.48
C ALA A 335 7.62 1.91 34.39
N TRP A 336 7.40 3.18 34.03
CA TRP A 336 7.81 4.35 34.81
C TRP A 336 7.13 4.41 36.17
N LEU A 337 5.81 4.18 36.23
CA LEU A 337 5.06 4.14 37.49
C LEU A 337 5.55 3.05 38.44
N ARG A 338 5.96 1.89 37.91
CA ARG A 338 6.49 0.75 38.68
C ARG A 338 7.94 0.91 39.10
N SER A 339 8.68 1.85 38.49
CA SER A 339 10.07 2.07 38.86
C SER A 339 10.14 2.65 40.29
N SER A 340 10.91 2.00 41.16
CA SER A 340 11.22 2.54 42.48
C SER A 340 12.19 3.71 42.28
N VAL A 341 11.70 4.92 42.51
CA VAL A 341 12.51 6.16 42.48
C VAL A 341 13.27 6.37 43.80
N LEU A 342 13.14 5.43 44.75
CA LEU A 342 13.84 5.40 46.03
C LEU A 342 15.15 4.62 45.92
#